data_AF-S7U4Q3-F1
#
_entry.id   AF-S7U4Q3-F1
#
_cell.length_a   1.000
_cell.length_b   1.000
_cell.length_c   1.000
_cell.angle_alpha   90.00
_cell.angle_beta   90.00
_cell.angle_gamma   90.00
#
_symmetry.space_group_name_H-M   'P 1'
#
loop_
_entity.id
_entity.type
_entity.pdbx_description
1 polymer ?
#
loop_
_entity_poly.entity_id
_entity_poly.type
_entity_poly.pdbx_seq_one_letter_code
_entity_poly.pdbx_strand_id
1 'polypeptide(L)'
;MYLDIRTLTVAVAIISFVGCAAFWAMLRLRLPLHGPGWWSAASGCVGVVFSFISLRPGISWLLGILASNVLAVAALCLLWTGLRLFLGRRPPSFLLLALLLLSVTATFAAAYTLSPQGSLGFRIIFISLLLSGIFLIITRELFIGMPARSPGRLLLSAAFLLHAAFLLVRAALTYVFGATLPLLVSGPVTMAAMLVAVAFMALLLAGLGLVVVERLQAEARPVRNLRD
;
A
#
# COMPACT_ATOMS: atom_id res chain seq x y z
N MET A 1 9.84 -27.67 -0.83
CA MET A 1 9.56 -26.83 0.36
C MET A 1 8.46 -25.86 -0.03
N TYR A 2 7.22 -26.11 0.39
CA TYR A 2 6.10 -25.21 0.10
C TYR A 2 6.22 -23.99 1.01
N LEU A 3 6.29 -22.78 0.45
CA LEU A 3 6.14 -21.56 1.24
C LEU A 3 4.73 -21.56 1.85
N ASP A 4 4.62 -21.36 3.15
CA ASP A 4 3.32 -21.21 3.81
C ASP A 4 2.82 -19.76 3.66
N ILE A 5 1.57 -19.60 3.25
CA ILE A 5 0.90 -18.29 3.11
C ILE A 5 0.94 -17.54 4.44
N ARG A 6 0.78 -18.24 5.57
CA ARG A 6 0.84 -17.61 6.90
C ARG A 6 2.21 -16.99 7.14
N THR A 7 3.28 -17.73 6.86
CA THR A 7 4.66 -17.23 6.99
C THR A 7 4.88 -15.98 6.15
N LEU A 8 4.40 -15.95 4.90
CA LEU A 8 4.50 -14.75 4.06
C LEU A 8 3.71 -13.56 4.63
N THR A 9 2.49 -13.79 5.12
CA THR A 9 1.68 -12.71 5.72
C THR A 9 2.33 -12.15 6.99
N VAL A 10 2.92 -13.01 7.83
CA VAL A 10 3.69 -12.59 9.01
C VAL A 10 4.92 -11.80 8.60
N ALA A 11 5.64 -12.23 7.56
CA ALA A 11 6.79 -11.51 7.04
C ALA A 11 6.41 -10.10 6.57
N VAL A 12 5.32 -9.95 5.81
CA VAL A 12 4.83 -8.61 5.42
C VAL A 12 4.46 -7.77 6.64
N ALA A 13 3.76 -8.35 7.63
CA ALA A 13 3.40 -7.63 8.84
C ALA A 13 4.63 -7.09 9.59
N ILE A 14 5.66 -7.92 9.76
CA ILE A 14 6.92 -7.53 10.41
C ILE A 14 7.60 -6.41 9.62
N ILE A 15 7.76 -6.55 8.30
CA ILE A 15 8.37 -5.52 7.44
C ILE A 15 7.62 -4.19 7.58
N SER A 16 6.29 -4.24 7.58
CA SER A 16 5.44 -3.06 7.74
C SER A 16 5.59 -2.40 9.12
N PHE A 17 5.69 -3.17 10.20
CA PHE A 17 5.94 -2.61 11.54
C PHE A 17 7.35 -2.04 11.68
N VAL A 18 8.36 -2.66 11.07
CA VAL A 18 9.71 -2.09 11.00
C VAL A 18 9.69 -0.77 10.24
N GLY A 19 9.00 -0.69 9.10
CA GLY A 19 8.78 0.55 8.36
C GLY A 19 8.06 1.62 9.19
N CYS A 20 7.02 1.23 9.94
CA CYS A 20 6.30 2.11 10.86
C CYS A 20 7.25 2.74 11.89
N ALA A 21 8.07 1.92 12.55
CA ALA A 21 9.04 2.35 13.55
C ALA A 21 10.14 3.24 12.94
N ALA A 22 10.65 2.90 11.76
CA ALA A 22 11.65 3.69 11.05
C ALA A 22 11.13 5.10 10.73
N PHE A 23 9.95 5.21 10.10
CA PHE A 23 9.36 6.51 9.79
C PHE A 23 8.92 7.28 11.03
N TRP A 24 8.50 6.59 12.09
CA TRP A 24 8.24 7.22 13.39
C TRP A 24 9.52 7.82 13.98
N ALA A 25 10.64 7.09 13.97
CA ALA A 25 11.92 7.61 14.41
C ALA A 25 12.35 8.84 13.60
N MET A 26 12.17 8.82 12.28
CA MET A 26 12.41 9.99 11.41
C MET A 26 11.57 11.21 11.79
N LEU A 27 10.29 11.00 12.14
CA LEU A 27 9.43 12.07 12.65
C LEU A 27 9.97 12.64 13.98
N ARG A 28 10.48 11.78 14.87
CA ARG A 28 11.05 12.19 16.17
C ARG A 28 12.37 12.93 16.04
N LEU A 29 13.13 12.69 14.97
CA LEU A 29 14.36 13.44 14.66
C LEU A 29 14.09 14.88 14.22
N ARG A 30 12.82 15.31 14.07
CA ARG A 30 12.42 16.67 13.67
C ARG A 30 13.12 17.17 12.41
N LEU A 31 13.38 16.27 11.47
CA LEU A 31 13.86 16.64 10.14
C LEU A 31 12.84 17.57 9.48
N PRO A 32 13.25 18.56 8.66
CA PRO A 32 12.38 19.50 7.96
C PRO A 32 11.63 18.83 6.77
N LEU A 33 11.18 17.59 6.96
CA LEU A 33 10.53 16.77 5.95
C LEU A 33 9.06 16.57 6.32
N HIS A 34 8.18 16.93 5.40
CA HIS A 34 6.78 16.58 5.49
C HIS A 34 6.56 15.18 4.92
N GLY A 35 5.69 14.36 5.53
CA GLY A 35 5.37 13.02 5.01
C GLY A 35 5.70 11.83 5.93
N PRO A 36 6.85 11.78 6.64
CA PRO A 36 7.23 10.60 7.44
C PRO A 36 6.17 10.15 8.47
N GLY A 37 5.48 11.08 9.13
CA GLY A 37 4.40 10.73 10.05
C GLY A 37 3.24 9.98 9.37
N TRP A 38 2.88 10.37 8.14
CA TRP A 38 1.85 9.70 7.36
C TRP A 38 2.31 8.33 6.85
N TRP A 39 3.58 8.19 6.45
CA TRP A 39 4.16 6.92 6.04
C TRP A 39 4.29 5.93 7.20
N SER A 40 4.58 6.42 8.41
CA SER A 40 4.56 5.64 9.64
C SER A 40 3.16 5.08 9.88
N ALA A 41 2.13 5.94 9.90
CA ALA A 41 0.75 5.51 10.08
C ALA A 41 0.29 4.53 8.98
N ALA A 42 0.63 4.80 7.71
CA ALA A 42 0.34 3.90 6.60
C ALA A 42 0.96 2.52 6.80
N SER A 43 2.25 2.46 7.16
CA SER A 43 2.96 1.21 7.40
C SER A 43 2.39 0.45 8.59
N GLY A 44 2.03 1.15 9.67
CA GLY A 44 1.34 0.56 10.82
C GLY A 44 0.00 -0.07 10.43
N CYS A 45 -0.81 0.63 9.63
CA CYS A 45 -2.07 0.08 9.10
C CYS A 45 -1.83 -1.18 8.26
N VAL A 46 -0.83 -1.19 7.37
CA VAL A 46 -0.48 -2.41 6.59
C VAL A 46 -0.06 -3.55 7.52
N GLY A 47 0.73 -3.27 8.57
CA GLY A 47 1.12 -4.26 9.57
C GLY A 47 -0.07 -4.92 10.24
N VAL A 48 -1.07 -4.13 10.63
CA VAL A 48 -2.33 -4.62 11.22
C VAL A 48 -3.14 -5.44 10.20
N VAL A 49 -3.24 -5.00 8.94
CA VAL A 49 -3.94 -5.73 7.87
C VAL A 49 -3.36 -7.13 7.71
N PHE A 50 -2.04 -7.26 7.59
CA PHE A 50 -1.40 -8.56 7.38
C PHE A 50 -1.41 -9.42 8.64
N SER A 51 -1.45 -8.82 9.84
CA SER A 51 -1.70 -9.53 11.09
C SER A 51 -3.11 -10.12 11.15
N PHE A 52 -4.14 -9.37 10.72
CA PHE A 52 -5.49 -9.92 10.63
C PHE A 52 -5.59 -11.04 9.59
N ILE A 53 -4.89 -10.93 8.45
CA ILE A 53 -4.86 -12.00 7.45
C ILE A 53 -4.20 -13.26 8.02
N SER A 54 -3.09 -13.14 8.75
CA SER A 54 -2.35 -14.29 9.30
C SER A 54 -3.13 -15.04 10.39
N LEU A 55 -3.97 -14.33 11.14
CA LEU A 55 -4.82 -14.90 12.19
C LEU A 55 -6.06 -15.64 11.67
N ARG A 56 -6.36 -15.58 10.36
CA ARG A 56 -7.49 -16.32 9.79
C ARG A 56 -7.21 -17.84 9.77
N PRO A 57 -8.20 -18.70 10.09
CA PRO A 57 -9.62 -18.41 10.30
C PRO A 57 -10.03 -18.07 11.75
N GLY A 58 -9.09 -17.88 12.68
CA GLY A 58 -9.37 -17.72 14.12
C GLY A 58 -9.99 -16.39 14.57
N ILE A 59 -10.39 -15.51 13.64
CA ILE A 59 -10.99 -14.19 13.94
C ILE A 59 -12.28 -13.99 13.16
N SER A 60 -13.16 -13.10 13.67
CA SER A 60 -14.45 -12.80 13.03
C SER A 60 -14.28 -12.25 11.61
N TRP A 61 -15.28 -12.47 10.75
CA TRP A 61 -15.27 -11.93 9.37
C TRP A 61 -15.21 -10.39 9.34
N LEU A 62 -15.74 -9.74 10.39
CA LEU A 62 -15.71 -8.29 10.55
C LEU A 62 -14.27 -7.78 10.65
N LEU A 63 -13.46 -8.37 11.54
CA LEU A 63 -12.05 -8.00 11.70
C LEU A 63 -11.21 -8.54 10.55
N GLY A 64 -11.39 -9.82 10.25
CA GLY A 64 -10.64 -10.51 9.23
C GLY A 64 -10.79 -9.83 7.88
N ILE A 65 -12.00 -9.49 7.45
CA ILE A 65 -12.27 -9.10 6.06
C ILE A 65 -12.64 -7.62 5.94
N LEU A 66 -13.68 -7.15 6.63
CA LEU A 66 -14.11 -5.75 6.48
C LEU A 66 -13.02 -4.79 6.98
N ALA A 67 -12.57 -4.95 8.24
CA ALA A 67 -11.59 -4.07 8.84
C ALA A 67 -10.26 -4.11 8.07
N SER A 68 -9.80 -5.29 7.63
CA SER A 68 -8.58 -5.41 6.82
C SER A 68 -8.66 -4.64 5.49
N ASN A 69 -9.79 -4.70 4.77
CA ASN A 69 -9.93 -3.98 3.51
C ASN A 69 -10.03 -2.47 3.72
N VAL A 70 -10.78 -2.03 4.74
CA VAL A 70 -10.86 -0.61 5.12
C VAL A 70 -9.49 -0.08 5.52
N LEU A 71 -8.75 -0.82 6.35
CA LEU A 71 -7.39 -0.46 6.76
C LEU A 71 -6.41 -0.45 5.59
N ALA A 72 -6.53 -1.36 4.62
CA ALA A 72 -5.68 -1.37 3.44
C ALA A 72 -5.90 -0.11 2.58
N VAL A 73 -7.15 0.29 2.36
CA VAL A 73 -7.47 1.52 1.63
C VAL A 73 -7.04 2.76 2.42
N ALA A 74 -7.27 2.77 3.74
CA ALA A 74 -6.80 3.84 4.61
C ALA A 74 -5.26 3.97 4.55
N ALA A 75 -4.53 2.85 4.58
CA ALA A 75 -3.08 2.85 4.48
C ALA A 75 -2.60 3.50 3.17
N LEU A 76 -3.23 3.18 2.02
CA LEU A 76 -2.88 3.82 0.75
C LEU A 76 -3.26 5.30 0.71
N CYS A 77 -4.38 5.69 1.33
CA CYS A 77 -4.77 7.10 1.44
C CYS A 77 -3.75 7.90 2.29
N LEU A 78 -3.30 7.33 3.41
CA LEU A 78 -2.25 7.90 4.26
C LEU A 78 -0.92 7.99 3.49
N LEU A 79 -0.54 6.94 2.78
CA LEU A 79 0.67 6.90 1.95
C LEU A 79 0.62 7.97 0.84
N TRP A 80 -0.49 8.08 0.14
CA TRP A 80 -0.71 9.08 -0.89
C TRP A 80 -0.65 10.51 -0.33
N THR A 81 -1.29 10.73 0.82
CA THR A 81 -1.26 12.02 1.54
C THR A 81 0.17 12.38 1.94
N GLY A 82 0.90 11.45 2.56
CA GLY A 82 2.29 11.63 2.94
C GLY A 82 3.18 11.95 1.76
N LEU A 83 3.00 11.26 0.63
CA LEU A 83 3.76 11.53 -0.59
C LEU A 83 3.46 12.92 -1.16
N ARG A 84 2.19 13.33 -1.25
CA ARG A 84 1.86 14.68 -1.77
C ARG A 84 2.46 15.77 -0.90
N LEU A 85 2.37 15.64 0.43
CA LEU A 85 2.96 16.59 1.36
C LEU A 85 4.50 16.62 1.25
N PHE A 86 5.14 15.46 1.10
CA PHE A 86 6.58 15.36 0.86
C PHE A 86 7.00 16.10 -0.42
N LEU A 87 6.19 16.00 -1.48
CA LEU A 87 6.38 16.72 -2.74
C LEU A 87 6.00 18.21 -2.68
N GLY A 88 5.65 18.75 -1.51
CA GLY A 88 5.22 20.14 -1.35
C GLY A 88 3.84 20.45 -1.94
N ARG A 89 3.03 19.41 -2.21
CA ARG A 89 1.68 19.54 -2.75
C ARG A 89 0.65 19.54 -1.62
N ARG A 90 -0.53 20.10 -1.90
CA ARG A 90 -1.69 20.00 -1.00
C ARG A 90 -2.08 18.53 -0.82
N PRO A 91 -2.58 18.13 0.36
CA PRO A 91 -3.10 16.77 0.56
C PRO A 91 -4.30 16.51 -0.37
N PRO A 92 -4.66 15.23 -0.63
CA PRO A 92 -5.92 14.89 -1.29
C PRO A 92 -7.12 15.53 -0.55
N SER A 93 -8.21 15.82 -1.26
CA SER A 93 -9.40 16.38 -0.62
C SER A 93 -9.97 15.38 0.39
N PHE A 94 -10.34 15.88 1.58
CA PHE A 94 -10.95 15.05 2.61
C PHE A 94 -12.18 14.30 2.08
N LEU A 95 -13.01 14.96 1.27
CA LEU A 95 -14.17 14.36 0.63
C LEU A 95 -13.79 13.14 -0.24
N LEU A 96 -12.71 13.23 -1.03
CA LEU A 96 -12.27 12.09 -1.85
C LEU A 96 -11.83 10.92 -0.97
N LEU A 97 -11.05 11.18 0.08
CA LEU A 97 -10.62 10.14 1.01
C LEU A 97 -11.81 9.49 1.72
N ALA A 98 -12.78 10.30 2.16
CA ALA A 98 -14.01 9.83 2.78
C ALA A 98 -14.83 8.96 1.81
N LEU A 99 -14.97 9.37 0.54
CA LEU A 99 -15.67 8.60 -0.48
C LEU A 99 -14.97 7.26 -0.78
N LEU A 100 -13.64 7.22 -0.82
CA LEU A 100 -12.91 5.97 -1.00
C LEU A 100 -13.17 5.00 0.17
N LEU A 101 -13.07 5.47 1.41
CA LEU A 101 -13.34 4.65 2.60
C LEU A 101 -14.81 4.21 2.70
N LEU A 102 -15.73 5.12 2.38
CA LEU A 102 -17.16 4.82 2.34
C LEU A 102 -17.47 3.77 1.28
N SER A 103 -16.87 3.88 0.08
CA SER A 103 -17.09 2.90 -1.00
C SER A 103 -16.71 1.49 -0.58
N VAL A 104 -15.59 1.32 0.13
CA VAL A 104 -15.14 0.02 0.63
C VAL A 104 -16.07 -0.49 1.72
N THR A 105 -16.39 0.37 2.70
CA THR A 105 -17.22 0.00 3.83
C THR A 105 -18.61 -0.41 3.36
N ALA A 106 -19.25 0.40 2.51
CA ALA A 106 -20.56 0.13 1.95
C ALA A 106 -20.57 -1.12 1.07
N THR A 107 -19.59 -1.26 0.16
CA THR A 107 -19.52 -2.41 -0.76
C THR A 107 -19.33 -3.71 0.00
N PHE A 108 -18.41 -3.76 0.97
CA PHE A 108 -18.18 -4.98 1.75
C PHE A 108 -19.33 -5.26 2.72
N ALA A 109 -19.89 -4.25 3.38
CA ALA A 109 -21.08 -4.44 4.22
C ALA A 109 -22.24 -5.03 3.40
N ALA A 110 -22.58 -4.41 2.28
CA ALA A 110 -23.63 -4.88 1.38
C ALA A 110 -23.34 -6.29 0.83
N ALA A 111 -22.10 -6.57 0.43
CA ALA A 111 -21.72 -7.88 -0.08
C ALA A 111 -21.87 -8.98 0.98
N TYR A 112 -21.66 -8.69 2.26
CA TYR A 112 -21.85 -9.67 3.34
C TYR A 112 -23.31 -9.82 3.76
N THR A 113 -24.10 -8.75 3.75
CA THR A 113 -25.52 -8.82 4.11
C THR A 113 -26.35 -9.51 3.02
N LEU A 114 -26.04 -9.27 1.74
CA LEU A 114 -26.82 -9.79 0.62
C LEU A 114 -26.39 -11.20 0.19
N SER A 115 -25.11 -11.54 0.30
CA SER A 115 -24.62 -12.88 -0.06
C SER A 115 -23.32 -13.22 0.68
N PRO A 116 -23.41 -13.80 1.89
CA PRO A 116 -22.24 -14.14 2.70
C PRO A 116 -21.21 -14.99 1.94
N GLN A 117 -21.69 -15.97 1.16
CA GLN A 117 -20.86 -16.94 0.42
C GLN A 117 -20.75 -16.65 -1.09
N GLY A 118 -21.74 -16.01 -1.73
CA GLY A 118 -21.83 -15.93 -3.19
C GLY A 118 -21.09 -14.77 -3.88
N SER A 119 -20.41 -13.89 -3.14
CA SER A 119 -19.82 -12.65 -3.70
C SER A 119 -18.28 -12.57 -3.60
N LEU A 120 -17.58 -13.68 -3.35
CA LEU A 120 -16.12 -13.66 -3.16
C LEU A 120 -15.36 -13.11 -4.37
N GLY A 121 -15.75 -13.51 -5.59
CA GLY A 121 -15.14 -13.02 -6.83
C GLY A 121 -15.33 -11.51 -7.01
N PHE A 122 -16.57 -11.03 -6.79
CA PHE A 122 -16.87 -9.59 -6.83
C PHE A 122 -16.02 -8.79 -5.85
N ARG A 123 -15.89 -9.26 -4.59
CA ARG A 123 -15.07 -8.58 -3.57
C ARG A 123 -13.59 -8.50 -3.99
N ILE A 124 -13.04 -9.57 -4.56
CA ILE A 124 -11.65 -9.59 -5.06
C ILE A 124 -11.48 -8.62 -6.23
N ILE A 125 -12.40 -8.64 -7.21
CA ILE A 125 -12.34 -7.76 -8.38
C ILE A 125 -12.43 -6.30 -7.93
N PHE A 126 -13.44 -5.96 -7.11
CA PHE A 126 -13.66 -4.62 -6.61
C PHE A 126 -12.43 -4.07 -5.87
N ILE A 127 -11.91 -4.81 -4.88
CA ILE A 127 -10.76 -4.32 -4.11
C ILE A 127 -9.51 -4.22 -4.99
N SER A 128 -9.29 -5.16 -5.92
CA SER A 128 -8.10 -5.14 -6.79
C SER A 128 -8.13 -3.93 -7.73
N LEU A 129 -9.29 -3.61 -8.31
CA LEU A 129 -9.47 -2.44 -9.16
C LEU A 129 -9.29 -1.14 -8.36
N LEU A 130 -9.89 -1.06 -7.17
CA LEU A 130 -9.80 0.12 -6.31
C LEU A 130 -8.34 0.40 -5.89
N LEU A 131 -7.65 -0.60 -5.35
CA LEU A 131 -6.25 -0.46 -4.95
C LEU A 131 -5.36 -0.12 -6.15
N SER A 132 -5.57 -0.78 -7.30
CA SER A 132 -4.83 -0.48 -8.53
C SER A 132 -5.02 0.97 -8.98
N GLY A 133 -6.25 1.49 -8.94
CA GLY A 133 -6.55 2.89 -9.25
C GLY A 133 -5.77 3.86 -8.35
N ILE A 134 -5.74 3.61 -7.04
CA ILE A 134 -4.97 4.44 -6.10
C ILE A 134 -3.47 4.35 -6.39
N PHE A 135 -2.94 3.17 -6.67
CA PHE A 135 -1.53 2.99 -7.03
C PHE A 135 -1.15 3.71 -8.33
N LEU A 136 -2.01 3.70 -9.34
CA LEU A 136 -1.80 4.44 -10.59
C LEU A 136 -1.82 5.96 -10.36
N ILE A 137 -2.70 6.45 -9.49
CA ILE A 137 -2.72 7.86 -9.09
C ILE A 137 -1.40 8.23 -8.39
N ILE A 138 -0.93 7.42 -7.45
CA ILE A 138 0.35 7.64 -6.76
C ILE A 138 1.51 7.63 -7.77
N THR A 139 1.53 6.67 -8.69
CA THR A 139 2.53 6.56 -9.76
C THR A 139 2.56 7.83 -10.62
N ARG A 140 1.38 8.35 -11.01
CA ARG A 140 1.27 9.61 -11.75
C ARG A 140 1.82 10.78 -10.95
N GLU A 141 1.50 10.88 -9.65
CA GLU A 141 2.02 11.95 -8.79
C GLU A 141 3.55 11.93 -8.71
N LEU A 142 4.18 10.75 -8.63
CA LEU A 142 5.63 10.59 -8.65
C LEU A 142 6.25 11.07 -9.96
N PHE A 143 5.68 10.71 -11.10
CA PHE A 143 6.19 11.14 -12.41
C PHE A 143 6.10 12.66 -12.61
N ILE A 144 5.03 13.29 -12.16
CA ILE A 144 4.83 14.74 -12.30
C ILE A 144 5.61 15.52 -11.22
N GLY A 145 5.76 14.95 -10.02
CA GLY A 145 6.23 15.69 -8.84
C GLY A 145 7.72 15.59 -8.54
N MET A 146 8.45 14.68 -9.18
CA MET A 146 9.85 14.44 -8.87
C MET A 146 10.76 14.56 -10.10
N PRO A 147 12.03 15.02 -9.92
CA PRO A 147 12.99 15.18 -11.02
C PRO A 147 13.21 13.90 -11.83
N ALA A 148 13.46 14.07 -13.14
CA ALA A 148 13.67 12.98 -14.10
C ALA A 148 14.71 11.93 -13.65
N ARG A 149 15.75 12.39 -12.97
CA ARG A 149 16.94 11.62 -12.62
C ARG A 149 16.99 11.14 -11.16
N SER A 150 15.88 11.23 -10.42
CA SER A 150 15.80 10.72 -9.04
C SER A 150 15.70 9.18 -9.05
N PRO A 151 16.71 8.43 -8.54
CA PRO A 151 16.60 6.98 -8.44
C PRO A 151 15.46 6.54 -7.51
N GLY A 152 15.20 7.26 -6.42
CA GLY A 152 14.08 7.00 -5.52
C GLY A 152 12.73 7.11 -6.24
N ARG A 153 12.57 8.11 -7.12
CA ARG A 153 11.39 8.24 -7.98
C ARG A 153 11.21 7.03 -8.89
N LEU A 154 12.28 6.62 -9.59
CA LEU A 154 12.21 5.49 -10.52
C LEU A 154 11.82 4.20 -9.79
N LEU A 155 12.44 3.94 -8.64
CA LEU A 155 12.16 2.75 -7.83
C LEU A 155 10.72 2.73 -7.33
N LEU A 156 10.24 3.84 -6.76
CA LEU A 156 8.85 3.95 -6.27
C LEU A 156 7.85 3.82 -7.42
N SER A 157 8.03 4.56 -8.51
CA SER A 157 7.12 4.50 -9.66
C SER A 157 7.06 3.08 -10.24
N ALA A 158 8.20 2.40 -10.36
CA ALA A 158 8.22 1.01 -10.81
C ALA A 158 7.50 0.08 -9.84
N ALA A 159 7.75 0.21 -8.53
CA ALA A 159 7.10 -0.62 -7.51
C ALA A 159 5.57 -0.44 -7.53
N PHE A 160 5.09 0.80 -7.56
CA PHE A 160 3.65 1.08 -7.62
C PHE A 160 3.02 0.62 -8.94
N LEU A 161 3.68 0.85 -10.08
CA LEU A 161 3.17 0.45 -11.39
C LEU A 161 3.09 -1.08 -11.52
N LEU A 162 4.13 -1.80 -11.11
CA LEU A 162 4.15 -3.27 -11.13
C LEU A 162 3.08 -3.85 -10.21
N HIS A 163 2.90 -3.28 -9.02
CA HIS A 163 1.87 -3.74 -8.09
C HIS A 163 0.45 -3.43 -8.61
N ALA A 164 0.24 -2.27 -9.22
CA ALA A 164 -1.02 -1.92 -9.88
C ALA A 164 -1.35 -2.88 -11.04
N ALA A 165 -0.36 -3.18 -11.89
CA ALA A 165 -0.49 -4.13 -13.00
C ALA A 165 -0.83 -5.53 -12.48
N PHE A 166 -0.14 -6.00 -11.44
CA PHE A 166 -0.44 -7.28 -10.80
C PHE A 166 -1.90 -7.35 -10.31
N LEU A 167 -2.41 -6.28 -9.68
CA LEU A 167 -3.79 -6.23 -9.21
C LEU A 167 -4.81 -6.23 -10.36
N LEU A 168 -4.52 -5.57 -11.48
CA LEU A 168 -5.37 -5.65 -12.68
C LEU A 168 -5.40 -7.07 -13.25
N VAL A 169 -4.24 -7.72 -13.35
CA VAL A 169 -4.15 -9.12 -13.79
C VAL A 169 -4.94 -10.02 -12.83
N ARG A 170 -4.80 -9.83 -11.52
CA ARG A 170 -5.56 -10.59 -10.52
C ARG A 170 -7.07 -10.39 -10.67
N ALA A 171 -7.54 -9.17 -10.92
CA ALA A 171 -8.95 -8.89 -11.16
C ALA A 171 -9.45 -9.61 -12.44
N ALA A 172 -8.69 -9.51 -13.53
CA ALA A 172 -9.02 -10.17 -14.80
C ALA A 172 -9.07 -11.70 -14.66
N LEU A 173 -8.07 -12.31 -14.02
CA LEU A 173 -8.05 -13.76 -13.77
C LEU A 173 -9.24 -14.20 -12.90
N THR A 174 -9.61 -13.41 -11.88
CA THR A 174 -10.77 -13.72 -11.03
C THR A 174 -12.08 -13.62 -11.81
N TYR A 175 -12.18 -12.68 -12.75
CA TYR A 175 -13.34 -12.55 -13.62
C TYR A 175 -13.47 -13.73 -14.60
N VAL A 176 -12.36 -14.15 -15.22
CA VAL A 176 -12.35 -15.22 -16.24
C VAL A 176 -12.50 -16.61 -15.63
N PHE A 177 -11.74 -16.92 -14.57
CA PHE A 177 -11.69 -18.25 -13.97
C PHE A 177 -12.59 -18.41 -12.75
N GLY A 178 -13.32 -17.35 -12.38
CA GLY A 178 -14.11 -17.30 -11.16
C GLY A 178 -13.26 -17.25 -9.89
N ALA A 179 -13.94 -17.16 -8.74
CA ALA A 179 -13.34 -17.25 -7.43
C ALA A 179 -12.99 -18.71 -7.09
N THR A 180 -11.95 -19.24 -7.73
CA THR A 180 -11.49 -20.59 -7.47
C THR A 180 -10.49 -20.58 -6.32
N LEU A 181 -10.91 -21.19 -5.20
CA LEU A 181 -10.16 -21.53 -3.97
C LEU A 181 -10.34 -20.58 -2.76
N PRO A 182 -10.52 -21.14 -1.54
CA PRO A 182 -10.44 -20.37 -0.31
C PRO A 182 -9.10 -19.63 -0.24
N LEU A 183 -9.11 -18.37 0.22
CA LEU A 183 -7.95 -17.46 0.27
C LEU A 183 -6.70 -18.00 1.02
N LEU A 184 -6.84 -19.12 1.73
CA LEU A 184 -5.80 -19.80 2.53
C LEU A 184 -5.48 -21.21 2.03
N VAL A 185 -6.24 -21.73 1.07
CA VAL A 185 -5.89 -22.97 0.36
C VAL A 185 -4.96 -22.53 -0.78
N SER A 186 -3.75 -23.06 -0.75
CA SER A 186 -2.57 -22.79 -1.55
C SER A 186 -2.78 -22.76 -3.08
N GLY A 187 -3.52 -21.77 -3.57
CA GLY A 187 -3.58 -21.44 -4.99
C GLY A 187 -2.31 -20.68 -5.40
N PRO A 188 -1.71 -20.97 -6.58
CA PRO A 188 -0.51 -20.30 -7.05
C PRO A 188 -0.68 -18.77 -7.16
N VAL A 189 -1.91 -18.31 -7.47
CA VAL A 189 -2.23 -16.87 -7.54
C VAL A 189 -2.16 -16.19 -6.18
N THR A 190 -2.65 -16.84 -5.11
CA THR A 190 -2.58 -16.30 -3.75
C THR A 190 -1.13 -16.25 -3.27
N MET A 191 -0.34 -17.29 -3.54
CA MET A 191 1.09 -17.32 -3.23
C MET A 191 1.83 -16.17 -3.93
N ALA A 192 1.59 -16.01 -5.23
CA ALA A 192 2.15 -14.92 -6.02
C ALA A 192 1.73 -13.55 -5.44
N ALA A 193 0.48 -13.38 -5.03
CA ALA A 193 0.01 -12.13 -4.41
C ALA A 193 0.75 -11.81 -3.11
N MET A 194 1.02 -12.80 -2.26
CA MET A 194 1.76 -12.59 -1.02
C MET A 194 3.24 -12.27 -1.28
N LEU A 195 3.88 -12.97 -2.23
CA LEU A 195 5.25 -12.66 -2.65
C LEU A 195 5.36 -11.26 -3.24
N VAL A 196 4.41 -10.87 -4.08
CA VAL A 196 4.32 -9.51 -4.65
C VAL A 196 4.10 -8.48 -3.56
N ALA A 197 3.35 -8.79 -2.50
CA ALA A 197 3.19 -7.90 -1.34
C ALA A 197 4.50 -7.73 -0.54
N VAL A 198 5.24 -8.82 -0.31
CA VAL A 198 6.57 -8.77 0.34
C VAL A 198 7.53 -7.90 -0.48
N ALA A 199 7.66 -8.20 -1.78
CA ALA A 199 8.52 -7.45 -2.69
C ALA A 199 8.12 -5.98 -2.76
N PHE A 200 6.83 -5.69 -2.87
CA PHE A 200 6.31 -4.32 -2.87
C PHE A 200 6.67 -3.56 -1.59
N MET A 201 6.46 -4.15 -0.41
CA MET A 201 6.80 -3.49 0.85
C MET A 201 8.31 -3.21 0.98
N ALA A 202 9.16 -4.16 0.57
CA ALA A 202 10.60 -3.95 0.57
C ALA A 202 11.01 -2.79 -0.37
N LEU A 203 10.47 -2.79 -1.60
CA LEU A 203 10.73 -1.73 -2.59
C LEU A 203 10.18 -0.38 -2.15
N LEU A 204 9.02 -0.36 -1.48
CA LEU A 204 8.41 0.85 -0.94
C LEU A 204 9.31 1.49 0.12
N LEU A 205 9.79 0.71 1.09
CA LEU A 205 10.68 1.21 2.14
C LEU A 205 12.01 1.70 1.57
N ALA A 206 12.62 0.92 0.68
CA ALA A 206 13.85 1.33 0.01
C ALA A 206 13.66 2.62 -0.81
N GLY A 207 12.58 2.69 -1.59
CA GLY A 207 12.26 3.85 -2.41
C GLY A 207 12.00 5.11 -1.60
N LEU A 208 11.18 5.04 -0.55
CA LEU A 208 10.92 6.17 0.34
C LEU A 208 12.21 6.62 1.06
N GLY A 209 13.05 5.67 1.50
CA GLY A 209 14.36 5.96 2.08
C GLY A 209 15.27 6.71 1.12
N LEU A 210 15.39 6.26 -0.13
CA LEU A 210 16.18 6.93 -1.17
C LEU A 210 15.69 8.35 -1.42
N VAL A 211 14.37 8.54 -1.55
CA VAL A 211 13.77 9.86 -1.77
C VAL A 211 14.06 10.82 -0.62
N VAL A 212 14.06 10.33 0.62
CA VAL A 212 14.46 11.15 1.78
C VAL A 212 15.94 11.50 1.73
N VAL A 213 16.82 10.54 1.47
CA VAL A 213 18.27 10.78 1.38
C VAL A 213 18.58 11.80 0.29
N GLU A 214 17.98 11.66 -0.89
CA GLU A 214 18.13 12.61 -1.99
C GLU A 214 17.70 14.03 -1.58
N ARG A 215 16.59 14.15 -0.85
CA ARG A 215 16.09 15.44 -0.39
C ARG A 215 17.04 16.10 0.61
N LEU A 216 17.52 15.34 1.60
CA LEU A 216 18.48 15.83 2.59
C LEU A 216 19.81 16.22 1.93
N GLN A 217 20.28 15.45 0.94
CA GLN A 217 21.49 15.79 0.18
C GLN A 217 21.31 17.05 -0.66
N ALA A 218 20.14 17.26 -1.25
CA ALA A 218 19.83 18.46 -2.01
C ALA A 218 19.81 19.72 -1.11
N GLU A 219 19.31 19.59 0.12
CA GLU A 219 19.31 20.68 1.11
C GLU A 219 20.70 20.94 1.72
N ALA A 220 21.54 19.91 1.84
CA ALA A 220 22.89 20.02 2.40
C ALA A 220 23.95 20.55 1.43
N ARG A 221 23.70 20.57 0.11
CA ARG A 221 24.64 21.15 -0.87
C ARG A 221 24.61 22.67 -0.75
N PRO A 222 25.68 23.33 -0.27
CA PRO A 222 25.72 24.79 -0.19
C PRO A 222 25.67 25.38 -1.61
N VAL A 223 25.06 26.55 -1.75
CA VAL A 223 25.07 27.40 -2.94
C VAL A 223 26.52 27.79 -3.24
N ARG A 224 27.29 26.92 -3.91
CA ARG A 224 28.71 27.11 -4.20
C ARG A 224 28.97 28.01 -5.42
N ASN A 225 27.93 28.56 -6.06
CA ASN A 225 28.04 29.25 -7.35
C ASN A 225 27.56 30.71 -7.34
N LEU A 226 27.82 31.49 -6.29
CA LEU A 226 27.57 32.95 -6.32
C LEU A 226 28.83 33.81 -6.10
N ARG A 227 30.02 33.21 -6.19
CA ARG A 227 31.28 33.95 -6.23
C ARG A 227 32.27 33.17 -7.10
N ASP A 228 32.22 33.43 -8.40
CA ASP A 228 33.36 33.45 -9.33
C ASP A 228 32.99 34.37 -10.49
#